data_AF-A0A8X7U1P2-F1
#
_entry.id   AF-A0A8X7U1P2-F1
#
_cell.length_a   1.000
_cell.length_b   1.000
_cell.length_c   1.000
_cell.angle_alpha   90.00
_cell.angle_beta   90.00
_cell.angle_gamma   90.00
#
_symmetry.space_group_name_H-M   'P 1'
#
loop_
_entity.id
_entity.type
_entity.pdbx_description
1 polymer ?
#
loop_
_entity_poly.entity_id
_entity_poly.type
_entity_poly.pdbx_seq_one_letter_code
_entity_poly.pdbx_strand_id
1 'polypeptide(L)'
;MRHLNTVWAKTTITLRPNKSPQVWRRIPTRLFLFAARFSLTASETETFQRDYQQREREETDLMASNSDMGSADFESLSSTSDVELLKRAWRNEKAAPEILPYEGALVERAKGQIELVEENIEDYVKNGIDPLVVSLYQMDLDRTQFLLRSYLRVRLLKIEKFMFHILKSEEAESRLSEQEKVFARRCAEDLAKHFEESVLLKLPENYQSVLKQSL
;
A
#
# COMPACT_ATOMS: atom_id res chain seq x y z
N MET A 1 36.41 2.53 69.67
CA MET A 1 37.88 2.73 69.68
C MET A 1 38.48 2.03 68.45
N ARG A 2 39.25 2.78 67.65
CA ARG A 2 40.49 2.37 66.93
C ARG A 2 40.44 1.05 66.12
N HIS A 3 40.42 1.10 64.78
CA HIS A 3 41.57 1.17 63.83
C HIS A 3 41.55 -0.12 62.99
N LEU A 4 41.18 -0.05 61.70
CA LEU A 4 42.08 0.04 60.53
C LEU A 4 43.05 -1.14 60.40
N ASN A 5 42.92 -1.96 59.35
CA ASN A 5 43.87 -1.96 58.23
C ASN A 5 43.54 -2.96 57.09
N THR A 6 43.42 -2.40 55.88
CA THR A 6 44.00 -2.82 54.56
C THR A 6 43.75 -4.26 54.05
N VAL A 7 43.44 -4.50 52.77
CA VAL A 7 44.35 -4.35 51.62
C VAL A 7 43.58 -4.11 50.31
N TRP A 8 44.24 -3.34 49.45
CA TRP A 8 43.86 -2.90 48.12
C TRP A 8 43.75 -4.04 47.08
N ALA A 9 42.73 -3.96 46.22
CA ALA A 9 42.85 -4.35 44.81
C ALA A 9 42.14 -3.29 43.96
N LYS A 10 42.94 -2.47 43.29
CA LYS A 10 42.52 -1.55 42.25
C LYS A 10 42.16 -2.37 41.01
N THR A 11 40.90 -2.30 40.58
CA THR A 11 40.55 -2.50 39.16
C THR A 11 39.62 -1.37 38.74
N THR A 12 40.23 -0.32 38.20
CA THR A 12 39.54 0.75 37.48
C THR A 12 39.07 0.19 36.13
N ILE A 13 37.79 -0.19 36.01
CA ILE A 13 37.16 -0.35 34.70
C ILE A 13 36.58 1.00 34.32
N THR A 14 37.31 1.69 33.46
CA THR A 14 36.92 2.95 32.83
C THR A 14 35.62 2.77 32.05
N LEU A 15 34.61 3.57 32.40
CA LEU A 15 33.46 3.85 31.53
C LEU A 15 33.98 4.46 30.22
N ARG A 16 33.74 3.77 29.09
CA ARG A 16 33.67 4.41 27.77
C ARG A 16 32.27 4.21 27.20
N PRO A 17 31.53 5.29 26.89
CA PRO A 17 30.35 5.19 26.04
C PRO A 17 30.86 5.09 24.60
N ASN A 18 30.79 3.90 24.00
CA ASN A 18 31.14 3.75 22.60
C ASN A 18 30.30 2.66 21.94
N LYS A 19 29.15 3.05 21.39
CA LYS A 19 28.95 3.11 19.94
C LYS A 19 27.53 3.62 19.64
N SER A 20 27.51 4.63 18.79
CA SER A 20 26.39 5.36 18.19
C SER A 20 25.12 4.56 17.81
N PRO A 21 23.94 5.21 17.86
CA PRO A 21 22.69 4.70 17.32
C PRO A 21 22.68 4.84 15.78
N GLN A 22 23.16 3.82 15.06
CA GLN A 22 23.25 3.89 13.58
C GLN A 22 22.85 2.58 12.86
N VAL A 23 22.07 1.69 13.48
CA VAL A 23 21.68 0.42 12.81
C VAL A 23 20.30 0.50 12.13
N TRP A 24 19.56 1.61 12.28
CA TRP A 24 18.19 1.73 11.73
C TRP A 24 18.08 2.64 10.50
N ARG A 25 19.13 2.76 9.67
CA ARG A 25 19.11 3.60 8.45
C ARG A 25 18.96 2.85 7.12
N ARG A 26 18.69 1.54 7.15
CA ARG A 26 18.48 0.73 5.93
C ARG A 26 17.32 -0.25 6.08
N ILE A 27 16.19 0.23 6.58
CA ILE A 27 14.92 -0.51 6.47
C ILE A 27 14.05 0.28 5.48
N PRO A 28 13.58 -0.32 4.37
CA PRO A 28 12.54 0.29 3.55
C PRO A 28 11.33 0.60 4.43
N THR A 29 10.83 1.83 4.41
CA THR A 29 9.74 2.32 5.27
C THR A 29 8.46 1.44 5.25
N ARG A 30 8.30 0.61 4.22
CA ARG A 30 7.24 -0.41 4.11
C ARG A 30 7.30 -1.53 5.15
N LEU A 31 8.50 -1.97 5.56
CA LEU A 31 8.67 -3.10 6.48
C LEU A 31 8.35 -2.71 7.94
N PHE A 32 8.60 -1.46 8.31
CA PHE A 32 8.33 -0.95 9.65
C PHE A 32 6.82 -0.87 9.94
N LEU A 33 6.01 -0.52 8.93
CA LEU A 33 4.55 -0.38 9.06
C LEU A 33 3.79 -1.71 9.02
N PHE A 34 4.34 -2.75 8.38
CA PHE A 34 3.71 -4.08 8.34
C PHE A 34 3.89 -4.83 9.68
N ALA A 35 5.09 -4.78 10.25
CA ALA A 35 5.38 -5.38 11.57
C ALA A 35 4.62 -4.70 12.72
N ALA A 36 4.51 -3.37 12.68
CA ALA A 36 3.80 -2.59 13.71
C ALA A 36 2.27 -2.81 13.69
N ARG A 37 1.69 -3.27 12.57
CA ARG A 37 0.24 -3.46 12.41
C ARG A 37 -0.27 -4.83 12.86
N PHE A 38 0.63 -5.79 13.11
CA PHE A 38 0.26 -7.19 13.38
C PHE A 38 0.82 -7.71 14.73
N SER A 39 1.40 -6.83 15.55
CA SER A 39 2.00 -7.14 16.86
C SER A 39 2.99 -8.32 16.82
N LEU A 40 3.81 -8.42 15.76
CA LEU A 40 4.83 -9.46 15.65
C LEU A 40 5.91 -9.26 16.73
N THR A 41 6.35 -10.37 17.31
CA THR A 41 7.48 -10.41 18.23
C THR A 41 8.80 -10.13 17.49
N ALA A 42 9.82 -9.67 18.21
CA ALA A 42 11.12 -9.31 17.62
C ALA A 42 11.80 -10.47 16.85
N SER A 43 11.47 -11.72 17.17
CA SER A 43 11.95 -12.90 16.43
C SER A 43 11.26 -13.10 15.08
N GLU A 44 9.99 -12.73 14.96
CA GLU A 44 9.20 -12.90 13.72
C GLU A 44 9.49 -11.80 12.69
N THR A 45 9.92 -10.62 13.14
CA THR A 45 10.38 -9.54 12.25
C THR A 45 11.75 -9.87 11.65
N GLU A 46 12.64 -10.55 12.38
CA GLU A 46 13.94 -10.97 11.86
C GLU A 46 13.84 -12.07 10.80
N THR A 47 12.94 -13.04 10.96
CA THR A 47 12.69 -14.07 9.95
C THR A 47 12.10 -13.46 8.69
N PHE A 48 11.10 -12.60 8.82
CA PHE A 48 10.49 -11.90 7.70
C PHE A 48 11.47 -10.98 6.96
N GLN A 49 12.37 -10.33 7.69
CA GLN A 49 13.40 -9.47 7.10
C GLN A 49 14.49 -10.27 6.37
N ARG A 50 14.83 -11.48 6.84
CA ARG A 50 15.71 -12.40 6.11
C ARG A 50 15.04 -12.89 4.82
N ASP A 51 13.77 -13.29 4.89
CA ASP A 51 13.01 -13.76 3.73
C ASP A 51 12.84 -12.66 2.66
N TYR A 52 12.61 -11.42 3.10
CA TYR A 52 12.53 -10.26 2.19
C TYR A 52 13.88 -9.96 1.53
N GLN A 53 14.98 -9.97 2.30
CA GLN A 53 16.33 -9.74 1.77
C GLN A 53 16.79 -10.87 0.85
N GLN A 54 16.33 -12.09 1.08
CA GLN A 54 16.62 -13.25 0.25
C GLN A 54 15.86 -13.17 -1.08
N ARG A 55 14.58 -12.78 -1.06
CA ARG A 55 13.82 -12.50 -2.29
C ARG A 55 14.41 -11.37 -3.13
N GLU A 56 14.89 -10.27 -2.53
CA GLU A 56 15.52 -9.20 -3.31
C GLU A 56 16.83 -9.65 -3.98
N ARG A 57 17.64 -10.51 -3.32
CA ARG A 57 18.84 -11.08 -3.95
C ARG A 57 18.50 -12.01 -5.11
N GLU A 58 17.49 -12.86 -4.91
CA GLU A 58 17.00 -13.76 -5.95
C GLU A 58 16.44 -12.98 -7.16
N GLU A 59 15.70 -11.88 -6.93
CA GLU A 59 15.24 -10.99 -8.01
C GLU A 59 16.40 -10.30 -8.74
N THR A 60 17.46 -9.86 -8.03
CA THR A 60 18.63 -9.24 -8.68
C THR A 60 19.46 -10.22 -9.51
N ASP A 61 19.59 -11.47 -9.08
CA ASP A 61 20.31 -12.51 -9.80
C ASP A 61 19.54 -12.96 -11.06
N LEU A 62 18.21 -13.04 -10.96
CA LEU A 62 17.31 -13.31 -12.11
C LEU A 62 17.39 -12.18 -13.16
N MET A 63 17.52 -10.91 -12.73
CA MET A 63 17.66 -9.78 -13.64
C MET A 63 19.03 -9.73 -14.33
N ALA A 64 20.11 -10.12 -13.64
CA ALA A 64 21.46 -10.18 -14.22
C ALA A 64 21.55 -11.26 -15.32
N SER A 65 20.89 -12.40 -15.13
CA SER A 65 20.91 -13.52 -16.07
C SER A 65 20.13 -13.26 -17.38
N ASN A 66 19.22 -12.28 -17.42
CA ASN A 66 18.39 -11.98 -18.59
C ASN A 66 19.03 -10.96 -19.57
N SER A 67 20.21 -10.44 -19.27
CA SER A 67 20.84 -9.34 -20.03
C SER A 67 21.54 -9.74 -21.34
N ASP A 68 21.60 -11.05 -21.66
CA ASP A 68 22.40 -11.56 -22.81
C ASP A 68 21.56 -12.04 -24.02
N MET A 69 20.23 -11.89 -24.02
CA MET A 69 19.37 -12.37 -25.12
C MET A 69 18.35 -11.32 -25.59
N GLY A 70 18.62 -10.69 -26.74
CA GLY A 70 17.60 -10.15 -27.64
C GLY A 70 17.28 -8.65 -27.57
N SER A 71 18.13 -7.79 -28.16
CA SER A 71 17.93 -6.33 -28.13
C SER A 71 16.84 -5.78 -29.06
N ALA A 72 16.25 -6.58 -29.96
CA ALA A 72 15.26 -6.08 -30.93
C ALA A 72 13.80 -6.37 -30.55
N ASP A 73 13.55 -7.39 -29.72
CA ASP A 73 12.23 -7.70 -29.16
C ASP A 73 12.00 -6.98 -27.80
N PHE A 74 13.11 -6.54 -27.18
CA PHE A 74 13.12 -5.78 -25.93
C PHE A 74 12.49 -4.39 -26.06
N GLU A 75 12.58 -3.72 -27.21
CA GLU A 75 12.02 -2.37 -27.41
C GLU A 75 10.47 -2.38 -27.42
N SER A 76 9.85 -3.46 -27.93
CA SER A 76 8.40 -3.69 -27.90
C SER A 76 7.91 -4.09 -26.50
N LEU A 77 8.73 -4.84 -25.76
CA LEU A 77 8.54 -5.14 -24.33
C LEU A 77 8.89 -3.96 -23.41
N SER A 78 9.54 -2.91 -23.93
CA SER A 78 9.98 -1.73 -23.18
C SER A 78 8.86 -0.71 -22.99
N SER A 79 7.74 -0.80 -23.71
CA SER A 79 6.53 -0.10 -23.28
C SER A 79 5.97 -0.83 -22.06
N THR A 80 6.10 -0.23 -20.87
CA THR A 80 5.48 -0.78 -19.66
C THR A 80 3.98 -0.95 -19.92
N SER A 81 3.51 -2.19 -20.00
CA SER A 81 2.09 -2.50 -20.18
C SER A 81 1.27 -1.77 -19.12
N ASP A 82 0.09 -1.27 -19.49
CA ASP A 82 -0.85 -0.65 -18.56
C ASP A 82 -1.17 -1.58 -17.37
N VAL A 83 -1.12 -2.90 -17.58
CA VAL A 83 -1.26 -3.90 -16.51
C VAL A 83 -0.13 -3.80 -15.48
N GLU A 84 1.12 -3.62 -15.92
CA GLU A 84 2.28 -3.48 -15.03
C GLU A 84 2.27 -2.14 -14.28
N LEU A 85 1.86 -1.07 -14.96
CA LEU A 85 1.63 0.23 -14.34
C LEU A 85 0.53 0.13 -13.27
N LEU A 86 -0.57 -0.57 -13.56
CA LEU A 86 -1.66 -0.78 -12.62
C LEU A 86 -1.24 -1.65 -11.43
N LYS A 87 -0.44 -2.71 -11.65
CA LYS A 87 0.17 -3.51 -10.56
C LYS A 87 1.04 -2.65 -9.65
N ARG A 88 1.84 -1.73 -10.23
CA ARG A 88 2.67 -0.79 -9.47
C ARG A 88 1.81 0.18 -8.67
N ALA A 89 0.83 0.82 -9.29
CA ALA A 89 -0.10 1.72 -8.62
C ALA A 89 -0.82 1.02 -7.46
N TRP A 90 -1.34 -0.19 -7.69
CA TRP A 90 -1.97 -1.02 -6.67
C TRP A 90 -1.06 -1.36 -5.50
N ARG A 91 0.17 -1.83 -5.76
CA ARG A 91 1.16 -2.11 -4.69
C ARG A 91 1.52 -0.85 -3.91
N ASN A 92 1.66 0.28 -4.61
CA ASN A 92 1.96 1.56 -4.00
C ASN A 92 0.84 2.05 -3.10
N GLU A 93 -0.39 2.01 -3.60
CA GLU A 93 -1.57 2.38 -2.83
C GLU A 93 -1.70 1.48 -1.59
N LYS A 94 -1.59 0.16 -1.70
CA LYS A 94 -1.69 -0.74 -0.54
C LYS A 94 -0.66 -0.48 0.54
N ALA A 95 0.53 -0.04 0.17
CA ALA A 95 1.63 0.15 1.10
C ALA A 95 1.76 1.58 1.64
N ALA A 96 1.14 2.56 0.99
CA ALA A 96 1.14 3.94 1.46
C ALA A 96 0.18 4.12 2.65
N PRO A 97 0.56 4.86 3.70
CA PRO A 97 -0.32 5.15 4.83
C PRO A 97 -1.43 6.15 4.46
N GLU A 98 -1.11 7.10 3.58
CA GLU A 98 -2.01 8.12 3.05
C GLU A 98 -2.50 7.77 1.64
N ILE A 99 -3.51 8.51 1.16
CA ILE A 99 -4.04 8.37 -0.20
C ILE A 99 -3.05 8.95 -1.21
N LEU A 100 -2.74 8.17 -2.25
CA LEU A 100 -1.88 8.62 -3.35
C LEU A 100 -2.71 9.35 -4.43
N PRO A 101 -2.07 10.11 -5.35
CA PRO A 101 -2.75 10.69 -6.50
C PRO A 101 -3.52 9.65 -7.31
N TYR A 102 -4.76 9.98 -7.69
CA TYR A 102 -5.58 9.11 -8.53
C TYR A 102 -4.99 9.01 -9.94
N GLU A 103 -4.59 7.81 -10.33
CA GLU A 103 -4.09 7.50 -11.68
C GLU A 103 -5.21 7.44 -12.73
N GLY A 104 -5.90 8.56 -12.95
CA GLY A 104 -7.12 8.58 -13.78
C GLY A 104 -6.90 8.14 -15.22
N ALA A 105 -5.86 8.64 -15.88
CA ALA A 105 -5.55 8.25 -17.26
C ALA A 105 -5.26 6.74 -17.39
N LEU A 106 -4.57 6.15 -16.41
CA LEU A 106 -4.27 4.73 -16.39
C LEU A 106 -5.53 3.89 -16.17
N VAL A 107 -6.39 4.30 -15.23
CA VAL A 107 -7.65 3.60 -14.95
C VAL A 107 -8.57 3.61 -16.17
N GLU A 108 -8.70 4.75 -16.87
CA GLU A 108 -9.54 4.84 -18.07
C GLU A 108 -9.00 3.97 -19.21
N ARG A 109 -7.68 3.97 -19.45
CA ARG A 109 -7.09 3.04 -20.43
C ARG A 109 -7.30 1.58 -20.05
N ALA A 110 -7.10 1.23 -18.77
CA ALA A 110 -7.30 -0.14 -18.30
C ALA A 110 -8.76 -0.61 -18.46
N LYS A 111 -9.74 0.26 -18.21
CA LYS A 111 -11.16 -0.03 -18.49
C LYS A 111 -11.40 -0.28 -19.98
N GLY A 112 -10.93 0.61 -20.85
CA GLY A 112 -11.10 0.44 -22.29
C GLY A 112 -10.43 -0.83 -22.83
N GLN A 113 -9.29 -1.24 -22.29
CA GLN A 113 -8.66 -2.52 -22.63
C GLN A 113 -9.46 -3.73 -22.14
N ILE A 114 -10.06 -3.65 -20.94
CA ILE A 114 -10.96 -4.69 -20.41
C ILE A 114 -12.18 -4.85 -21.33
N GLU A 115 -12.85 -3.74 -21.69
CA GLU A 115 -14.02 -3.73 -22.57
C GLU A 115 -13.69 -4.31 -23.95
N LEU A 116 -12.57 -3.91 -24.55
CA LEU A 116 -12.13 -4.45 -25.84
C LEU A 116 -11.83 -5.96 -25.80
N VAL A 117 -11.22 -6.44 -24.71
CA VAL A 117 -10.94 -7.88 -24.54
C VAL A 117 -12.24 -8.66 -24.32
N GLU A 118 -13.21 -8.10 -23.61
CA GLU A 118 -14.55 -8.69 -23.45
C GLU A 118 -15.23 -8.89 -24.81
N GLU A 119 -15.27 -7.85 -25.66
CA GLU A 119 -15.83 -7.93 -27.01
C GLU A 119 -15.11 -8.98 -27.88
N ASN A 120 -13.78 -8.99 -27.85
CA ASN A 120 -12.99 -9.97 -28.60
C ASN A 120 -13.27 -11.41 -28.17
N ILE A 121 -13.42 -11.66 -26.86
CA ILE A 121 -13.76 -12.99 -26.33
C ILE A 121 -15.13 -13.43 -26.85
N GLU A 122 -16.13 -12.54 -26.84
CA GLU A 122 -17.46 -12.85 -27.38
C GLU A 122 -17.39 -13.24 -28.86
N ASP A 123 -16.58 -12.52 -29.64
CA ASP A 123 -16.39 -12.81 -31.05
C ASP A 123 -15.62 -14.10 -31.29
N TYR A 124 -14.64 -14.44 -30.44
CA TYR A 124 -13.94 -15.72 -30.48
C TYR A 124 -14.89 -16.90 -30.25
N VAL A 125 -15.85 -16.74 -29.33
CA VAL A 125 -16.90 -17.73 -29.08
C VAL A 125 -17.82 -17.87 -30.30
N LYS A 126 -18.28 -16.76 -30.89
CA LYS A 126 -19.14 -16.77 -32.09
C LYS A 126 -18.46 -17.42 -33.30
N ASN A 127 -17.16 -17.16 -33.47
CA ASN A 127 -16.37 -17.64 -34.60
C ASN A 127 -15.87 -19.09 -34.43
N GLY A 128 -16.18 -19.74 -33.30
CA GLY A 128 -15.81 -21.14 -33.05
C GLY A 128 -14.31 -21.35 -32.85
N ILE A 129 -13.61 -20.38 -32.27
CA ILE A 129 -12.20 -20.54 -31.86
C ILE A 129 -12.09 -21.63 -30.79
N ASP A 130 -10.95 -22.31 -30.74
CA ASP A 130 -10.66 -23.35 -29.75
C ASP A 130 -11.06 -22.91 -28.33
N PRO A 131 -11.96 -23.66 -27.66
CA PRO A 131 -12.42 -23.35 -26.30
C PRO A 131 -11.28 -23.17 -25.29
N LEU A 132 -10.15 -23.85 -25.46
CA LEU A 132 -8.99 -23.70 -24.57
C LEU A 132 -8.38 -22.30 -24.68
N VAL A 133 -8.28 -21.75 -25.89
CA VAL A 133 -7.75 -20.41 -26.14
C VAL A 133 -8.69 -19.36 -25.56
N VAL A 134 -9.99 -19.51 -25.77
CA VAL A 134 -11.00 -18.62 -25.18
C VAL A 134 -10.92 -18.63 -23.65
N SER A 135 -10.78 -19.82 -23.04
CA SER A 135 -10.64 -19.95 -21.59
C SER A 135 -9.38 -19.26 -21.05
N LEU A 136 -8.27 -19.30 -21.78
CA LEU A 136 -7.05 -18.57 -21.40
C LEU A 136 -7.27 -17.06 -21.36
N TYR A 137 -7.87 -16.50 -22.42
CA TYR A 137 -8.21 -15.07 -22.46
C TYR A 137 -9.18 -14.67 -21.35
N GLN A 138 -10.18 -15.50 -21.05
CA GLN A 138 -11.10 -15.25 -19.95
C GLN A 138 -10.38 -15.19 -18.59
N MET A 139 -9.46 -16.10 -18.33
CA MET A 139 -8.69 -16.10 -17.07
C MET A 139 -7.83 -14.84 -16.92
N ASP A 140 -7.20 -14.38 -18.00
CA ASP A 140 -6.36 -13.18 -17.96
C ASP A 140 -7.19 -11.89 -17.85
N LEU A 141 -8.38 -11.87 -18.47
CA LEU A 141 -9.38 -10.83 -18.27
C LEU A 141 -9.81 -10.77 -16.79
N ASP A 142 -10.18 -11.91 -16.19
CA ASP A 142 -10.60 -12.00 -14.79
C ASP A 142 -9.52 -11.49 -13.84
N ARG A 143 -8.25 -11.85 -14.09
CA ARG A 143 -7.09 -11.36 -13.31
C ARG A 143 -6.94 -9.84 -13.42
N THR A 144 -7.10 -9.28 -14.61
CA THR A 144 -6.97 -7.84 -14.87
C THR A 144 -8.11 -7.06 -14.24
N GLN A 145 -9.34 -7.54 -14.39
CA GLN A 145 -10.50 -6.97 -13.72
C GLN A 145 -10.36 -7.02 -12.18
N PHE A 146 -9.90 -8.15 -11.63
CA PHE A 146 -9.63 -8.28 -10.20
C PHE A 146 -8.62 -7.22 -9.74
N LEU A 147 -7.52 -7.03 -10.48
CA LEU A 147 -6.50 -6.06 -10.15
C LEU A 147 -7.06 -4.62 -10.11
N LEU A 148 -7.83 -4.23 -11.13
CA LEU A 148 -8.48 -2.92 -11.19
C LEU A 148 -9.46 -2.71 -10.03
N ARG A 149 -10.34 -3.70 -9.79
CA ARG A 149 -11.30 -3.67 -8.67
C ARG A 149 -10.59 -3.58 -7.32
N SER A 150 -9.49 -4.31 -7.16
CA SER A 150 -8.68 -4.31 -5.94
C SER A 150 -8.05 -2.94 -5.67
N TYR A 151 -7.50 -2.30 -6.72
CA TYR A 151 -6.97 -0.93 -6.63
C TYR A 151 -8.02 0.07 -6.17
N LEU A 152 -9.18 0.10 -6.83
CA LEU A 152 -10.26 1.02 -6.47
C LEU A 152 -10.79 0.74 -5.05
N ARG A 153 -10.93 -0.53 -4.67
CA ARG A 153 -11.39 -0.91 -3.32
C ARG A 153 -10.44 -0.47 -2.22
N VAL A 154 -9.13 -0.60 -2.42
CA VAL A 154 -8.12 -0.13 -1.44
C VAL A 154 -8.22 1.38 -1.25
N ARG A 155 -8.42 2.14 -2.33
CA ARG A 155 -8.61 3.59 -2.26
C ARG A 155 -9.86 3.98 -1.49
N LEU A 156 -11.01 3.36 -1.80
CA LEU A 156 -12.27 3.62 -1.08
C LEU A 156 -12.13 3.36 0.42
N LEU A 157 -11.47 2.26 0.82
CA LEU A 157 -11.23 1.95 2.24
C LEU A 157 -10.36 3.01 2.94
N LYS A 158 -9.37 3.58 2.24
CA LYS A 158 -8.57 4.69 2.77
C LYS A 158 -9.37 5.97 2.89
N ILE A 159 -10.20 6.27 1.88
CA ILE A 159 -11.06 7.45 1.88
C ILE A 159 -12.04 7.39 3.05
N GLU A 160 -12.70 6.25 3.25
CA GLU A 160 -13.60 6.03 4.38
C GLU A 160 -12.86 6.20 5.72
N LYS A 161 -11.65 5.62 5.84
CA LYS A 161 -10.86 5.73 7.08
C LYS A 161 -10.40 7.15 7.40
N PHE A 162 -10.08 7.95 6.39
CA PHE A 162 -9.48 9.27 6.55
C PHE A 162 -10.39 10.41 6.08
N MET A 163 -11.72 10.19 6.03
CA MET A 163 -12.69 11.10 5.43
C MET A 163 -12.59 12.55 5.93
N PHE A 164 -12.49 12.76 7.25
CA PHE A 164 -12.43 14.10 7.84
C PHE A 164 -11.13 14.84 7.51
N HIS A 165 -10.01 14.11 7.42
CA HIS A 165 -8.73 14.68 7.03
C HIS A 165 -8.76 15.08 5.55
N ILE A 166 -9.29 14.21 4.69
CA ILE A 166 -9.38 14.45 3.25
C ILE A 166 -10.28 15.65 2.94
N LEU A 167 -11.45 15.76 3.57
CA LEU A 167 -12.37 16.88 3.35
C LEU A 167 -11.87 18.23 3.89
N LYS A 168 -10.90 18.21 4.81
CA LYS A 168 -10.30 19.43 5.36
C LYS A 168 -9.06 19.88 4.57
N SER A 169 -8.31 18.94 3.99
CA SER A 169 -7.07 19.20 3.29
C SER A 169 -7.30 19.24 1.78
N GLU A 170 -7.17 20.42 1.18
CA GLU A 170 -7.30 20.61 -0.27
C GLU A 170 -6.27 19.75 -1.04
N GLU A 171 -5.05 19.59 -0.50
CA GLU A 171 -4.03 18.72 -1.10
C GLU A 171 -4.48 17.26 -1.16
N ALA A 172 -5.07 16.74 -0.09
CA ALA A 172 -5.57 15.36 -0.06
C ALA A 172 -6.79 15.20 -0.96
N GLU A 173 -7.70 16.17 -0.98
CA GLU A 173 -8.87 16.18 -1.87
C GLU A 173 -8.49 16.21 -3.36
N SER A 174 -7.42 16.94 -3.72
CA SER A 174 -6.91 17.00 -5.10
C SER A 174 -6.44 15.66 -5.65
N ARG A 175 -6.12 14.70 -4.76
CA ARG A 175 -5.66 13.34 -5.12
C ARG A 175 -6.81 12.38 -5.42
N LEU A 176 -8.07 12.77 -5.22
CA LEU A 176 -9.25 11.94 -5.45
C LEU A 176 -9.82 12.14 -6.85
N SER A 177 -10.44 11.10 -7.39
CA SER A 177 -11.34 11.23 -8.55
C SER A 177 -12.63 11.96 -8.17
N GLU A 178 -13.37 12.49 -9.15
CA GLU A 178 -14.65 13.15 -8.88
C GLU A 178 -15.67 12.22 -8.21
N GLN A 179 -15.70 10.94 -8.62
CA GLN A 179 -16.55 9.93 -8.00
C GLN A 179 -16.12 9.65 -6.55
N GLU A 180 -14.82 9.61 -6.28
CA GLU A 180 -14.26 9.45 -4.94
C GLU A 180 -14.60 10.64 -4.04
N LYS A 181 -14.57 11.87 -4.55
CA LYS A 181 -14.99 13.08 -3.81
C LYS A 181 -16.47 13.05 -3.43
N VAL A 182 -17.33 12.60 -4.35
CA VAL A 182 -18.77 12.41 -4.06
C VAL A 182 -18.96 11.34 -2.99
N PHE A 183 -18.23 10.23 -3.06
CA PHE A 183 -18.26 9.19 -2.04
C PHE A 183 -17.80 9.71 -0.67
N ALA A 184 -16.68 10.43 -0.61
CA ALA A 184 -16.15 10.99 0.64
C ALA A 184 -17.16 11.91 1.34
N ARG A 185 -17.80 12.82 0.59
CA ARG A 185 -18.83 13.73 1.12
C ARG A 185 -20.03 12.99 1.67
N ARG A 186 -20.60 12.06 0.89
CA ARG A 186 -21.74 11.25 1.32
C ARG A 186 -21.43 10.44 2.57
N CYS A 187 -20.27 9.79 2.60
CA CYS A 187 -19.85 8.99 3.74
C CYS A 187 -19.71 9.84 5.02
N ALA A 188 -19.15 11.05 4.90
CA ALA A 188 -19.05 11.97 6.03
C ALA A 188 -20.41 12.50 6.51
N GLU A 189 -21.32 12.81 5.59
CA GLU A 189 -22.70 13.24 5.88
C GLU A 189 -23.48 12.13 6.60
N ASP A 190 -23.45 10.90 6.07
CA ASP A 190 -24.11 9.74 6.65
C ASP A 190 -23.60 9.44 8.06
N LEU A 191 -22.27 9.51 8.26
CA LEU A 191 -21.64 9.29 9.56
C LEU A 191 -22.00 10.40 10.55
N ALA A 192 -22.00 11.66 10.11
CA ALA A 192 -22.36 12.79 10.95
C ALA A 192 -23.82 12.68 11.44
N LYS A 193 -24.74 12.39 10.53
CA LYS A 193 -26.16 12.18 10.85
C LYS A 193 -26.35 11.04 11.86
N HIS A 194 -25.70 9.91 11.62
CA HIS A 194 -25.78 8.76 12.53
C HIS A 194 -25.27 9.09 13.94
N PHE A 195 -24.17 9.82 14.06
CA PHE A 195 -23.64 10.24 15.35
C PHE A 195 -24.52 11.28 16.04
N GLU A 196 -25.09 12.22 15.30
CA GLU A 196 -26.04 13.20 15.82
C GLU A 196 -27.23 12.53 16.51
N GLU A 197 -27.89 11.62 15.79
CA GLU A 197 -29.07 10.89 16.29
C GLU A 197 -28.73 9.94 17.46
N SER A 198 -27.56 9.29 17.43
CA SER A 198 -27.23 8.24 18.39
C SER A 198 -26.68 8.77 19.71
N VAL A 199 -25.74 9.72 19.65
CA VAL A 199 -24.88 10.09 20.80
C VAL A 199 -24.78 11.59 20.99
N LEU A 200 -24.54 12.39 19.93
CA LEU A 200 -24.11 13.78 20.12
C LEU A 200 -25.19 14.63 20.77
N LEU A 201 -26.47 14.43 20.46
CA LEU A 201 -27.57 15.16 21.11
C LEU A 201 -27.67 14.91 22.63
N LYS A 202 -27.07 13.82 23.12
CA LYS A 202 -27.04 13.47 24.55
C LYS A 202 -25.81 14.04 25.27
N LEU A 203 -24.85 14.60 24.54
CA LEU A 203 -23.63 15.16 25.10
C LEU A 203 -23.81 16.66 25.43
N PRO A 204 -23.05 17.18 26.42
CA PRO A 204 -22.97 18.62 26.67
C PRO A 204 -22.59 19.40 25.41
N GLU A 205 -23.05 20.66 25.29
CA GLU A 205 -22.96 21.49 24.08
C GLU A 205 -21.56 21.57 23.44
N ASN A 206 -20.51 21.53 24.26
CA ASN A 206 -19.13 21.58 23.78
C ASN A 206 -18.67 20.31 23.03
N TYR A 207 -19.40 19.20 23.14
CA TYR A 207 -19.08 17.90 22.54
C TYR A 207 -20.07 17.46 21.44
N GLN A 208 -20.98 18.33 21.00
CA GLN A 208 -22.01 17.96 20.03
C GLN A 208 -21.53 17.95 18.57
N SER A 209 -20.26 18.26 18.29
CA SER A 209 -19.72 18.35 16.93
C SER A 209 -18.64 17.31 16.67
N VAL A 210 -18.88 16.46 15.66
CA VAL A 210 -17.91 15.44 15.20
C VAL A 210 -16.62 16.08 14.70
N LEU A 211 -16.71 17.17 13.95
CA LEU A 211 -15.55 17.84 13.34
C LEU A 211 -14.65 18.53 14.38
N LYS A 212 -15.21 18.97 15.51
CA LYS A 212 -14.41 19.54 16.61
C LYS A 212 -13.61 18.46 17.35
N GLN A 213 -14.11 17.22 17.35
CA GLN A 213 -13.54 16.10 18.10
C GLN A 213 -12.53 15.27 17.29
N SER A 214 -12.52 15.39 15.96
CA SER A 214 -11.59 14.69 15.07
C SER A 214 -10.24 15.39 14.89
N LEU A 215 -9.91 16.33 15.79
CA LEU A 215 -8.67 17.11 15.86
C LEU A 215 -7.81 16.66 17.05
#